data_AF-A0A498CN92-F1
#
_entry.id   AF-A0A498CN92-F1
#
_cell.length_a   1.000
_cell.length_b   1.000
_cell.length_c   1.000
_cell.angle_alpha   90.00
_cell.angle_beta   90.00
_cell.angle_gamma   90.00
#
_symmetry.space_group_name_H-M   'P 1'
#
loop_
_entity.id
_entity.type
_entity.pdbx_description
1 polymer ?
#
loop_
_entity_poly.entity_id
_entity_poly.type
_entity_poly.pdbx_seq_one_letter_code
_entity_poly.pdbx_strand_id
1 'polypeptide(L)'
;MTLQEIEEIPREYLIPREVASVLDMDQYTINVAAQSAPEKLGFPVVVTGSRVRIPKEAFLYFMRYGRPQAEPPAKWVERCRQAALEAIAKEAPA
;
A
#
# COMPACT_ATOMS: atom_id res chain seq x y z
N MET A 1 -2.97 -4.84 -19.70
CA MET A 1 -1.82 -5.36 -18.95
C MET A 1 -2.35 -6.09 -17.73
N THR A 2 -1.77 -7.22 -17.36
CA THR A 2 -2.16 -8.00 -16.17
C THR A 2 -1.25 -7.69 -14.99
N LEU A 3 -1.63 -8.15 -13.79
CA LEU A 3 -0.79 -8.02 -12.60
C LEU A 3 0.53 -8.81 -12.74
N GLN A 4 0.49 -9.97 -13.41
CA GLN A 4 1.66 -10.81 -13.67
C GLN A 4 2.67 -10.08 -14.58
N GLU A 5 2.18 -9.43 -15.63
CA GLU A 5 3.01 -8.63 -16.54
C GLU A 5 3.67 -7.45 -15.83
N ILE A 6 3.05 -6.89 -14.77
CA ILE A 6 3.67 -5.83 -13.95
C ILE A 6 4.88 -6.37 -13.17
N GLU A 7 4.81 -7.59 -12.65
CA GLU A 7 5.89 -8.18 -11.85
C GLU A 7 7.17 -8.36 -12.66
N GLU A 8 7.01 -8.70 -13.94
CA GLU A 8 8.10 -8.90 -14.90
C GLU A 8 8.76 -7.59 -15.37
N ILE A 9 8.16 -6.43 -15.08
CA ILE A 9 8.75 -5.13 -15.45
C ILE A 9 10.04 -4.93 -14.65
N PRO A 10 11.19 -4.70 -15.31
CA PRO A 10 12.49 -4.54 -14.64
C PRO A 10 12.64 -3.19 -13.90
N ARG A 11 11.67 -2.28 -14.04
CA ARG A 11 11.68 -0.98 -13.38
C ARG A 11 11.01 -1.06 -12.01
N GLU A 12 11.50 -0.26 -11.07
CA GLU A 12 10.95 -0.11 -9.72
C GLU A 12 9.68 0.76 -9.65
N TYR A 13 9.27 1.33 -10.77
CA TYR A 13 8.09 2.18 -10.86
C TYR A 13 7.26 1.84 -12.10
N LEU A 14 5.97 2.12 -11.97
CA LEU A 14 4.96 2.00 -12.99
C LEU A 14 4.51 3.38 -13.44
N ILE A 15 4.09 3.45 -14.70
CA ILE A 15 3.44 4.64 -15.24
C ILE A 15 1.91 4.52 -15.10
N PRO A 16 1.18 5.65 -15.05
CA PRO A 16 -0.28 5.66 -14.89
C PRO A 16 -1.01 4.77 -15.89
N ARG A 17 -0.53 4.68 -17.14
CA ARG A 17 -1.10 3.83 -18.19
C ARG A 17 -1.06 2.33 -17.85
N GLU A 18 0.03 1.87 -17.23
CA GLU A 18 0.21 0.46 -16.85
C GLU A 18 -0.77 0.10 -15.72
N VAL A 19 -0.88 0.99 -14.72
CA VAL A 19 -1.81 0.82 -13.59
C VAL A 19 -3.27 0.93 -14.04
N ALA A 20 -3.59 1.90 -14.89
CA ALA A 20 -4.91 2.07 -15.53
C ALA A 20 -5.38 0.78 -16.20
N SER A 21 -4.46 0.11 -16.92
CA SER A 21 -4.77 -1.14 -17.61
C SER A 21 -5.13 -2.28 -16.66
N VAL A 22 -4.61 -2.28 -15.43
CA VAL A 22 -4.92 -3.30 -14.42
C VAL A 22 -6.21 -2.99 -13.67
N LEU A 23 -6.49 -1.71 -13.43
CA LEU A 23 -7.68 -1.25 -12.72
C LEU A 23 -8.91 -1.09 -13.63
N ASP A 24 -8.76 -1.31 -14.94
CA ASP A 24 -9.76 -1.02 -15.97
C ASP A 24 -10.25 0.44 -15.91
N MET A 25 -9.29 1.38 -15.77
CA MET A 25 -9.54 2.81 -15.66
C MET A 25 -8.79 3.58 -16.75
N ASP A 26 -9.19 4.84 -16.98
CA ASP A 26 -8.42 5.73 -17.84
C ASP A 26 -7.20 6.33 -17.10
N GLN A 27 -6.08 6.47 -17.81
CA GLN A 27 -4.84 7.03 -17.25
C GLN A 27 -5.00 8.48 -16.78
N TYR A 28 -5.86 9.27 -17.42
CA TYR A 28 -6.12 10.65 -17.05
C TYR A 28 -6.77 10.71 -15.67
N THR A 29 -7.72 9.81 -15.39
CA THR A 29 -8.37 9.71 -14.07
C THR A 29 -7.34 9.46 -12.96
N ILE A 30 -6.37 8.57 -13.21
CA ILE A 30 -5.29 8.30 -12.26
C ILE A 30 -4.39 9.53 -12.08
N ASN A 31 -4.03 10.22 -13.16
CA ASN A 31 -3.21 11.43 -13.08
C ASN A 31 -3.90 12.55 -12.29
N VAL A 32 -5.18 12.81 -12.55
CA VAL A 32 -5.97 13.80 -11.84
C VAL A 32 -6.11 13.44 -10.36
N ALA A 33 -6.38 12.17 -10.05
CA ALA A 33 -6.46 11.70 -8.67
C ALA A 33 -5.12 11.84 -7.94
N ALA A 34 -4.01 11.48 -8.59
CA ALA A 34 -2.67 11.60 -8.01
C ALA A 34 -2.26 13.06 -7.74
N GLN A 35 -2.69 14.00 -8.57
CA GLN A 35 -2.38 15.42 -8.37
C GLN A 35 -3.31 16.12 -7.37
N SER A 36 -4.59 15.77 -7.36
CA SER A 36 -5.59 16.45 -6.53
C SER A 36 -5.75 15.86 -5.13
N ALA A 37 -5.70 14.53 -5.01
CA ALA A 37 -5.99 13.81 -3.79
C ALA A 37 -5.28 12.44 -3.79
N PRO A 38 -3.93 12.41 -3.73
CA PRO A 38 -3.15 11.17 -3.80
C PRO A 38 -3.52 10.16 -2.69
N GLU A 39 -3.96 10.62 -1.53
CA GLU A 39 -4.42 9.80 -0.41
C GLU A 39 -5.63 8.94 -0.74
N LYS A 40 -6.42 9.31 -1.77
CA LYS A 40 -7.61 8.55 -2.17
C LYS A 40 -7.29 7.33 -3.03
N LEU A 41 -6.12 7.26 -3.67
CA LEU A 41 -5.74 6.12 -4.51
C LEU A 41 -5.52 4.83 -3.72
N GLY A 42 -5.13 4.93 -2.44
CA GLY A 42 -4.92 3.77 -1.57
C GLY A 42 -3.56 3.11 -1.69
N PHE A 43 -2.72 3.61 -2.60
CA PHE A 43 -1.31 3.26 -2.73
C PHE A 43 -0.47 4.53 -2.86
N PRO A 44 0.81 4.50 -2.47
CA PRO A 44 1.68 5.66 -2.58
C PRO A 44 1.96 6.00 -4.04
N VAL A 45 2.06 7.30 -4.32
CA VAL A 45 2.38 7.84 -5.64
C VAL A 45 3.44 8.93 -5.51
N VAL A 46 4.35 9.00 -6.48
CA VAL A 46 5.38 10.03 -6.57
C VAL A 46 5.01 10.96 -7.72
N VAL A 47 4.75 12.22 -7.39
CA VAL A 47 4.42 13.27 -8.36
C VAL A 47 5.61 14.20 -8.54
N THR A 48 6.04 14.42 -9.78
CA THR A 48 7.13 15.35 -10.13
C THR A 48 6.68 16.26 -11.27
N GLY A 49 6.26 17.47 -10.93
CA GLY A 49 5.59 18.37 -11.88
C GLY A 49 4.30 17.73 -12.39
N SER A 50 4.20 17.53 -13.71
CA SER A 50 3.05 16.84 -14.34
C SER A 50 3.21 15.32 -14.41
N ARG A 51 4.38 14.77 -14.06
CA ARG A 51 4.66 13.34 -14.19
C ARG A 51 4.30 12.60 -12.91
N VAL A 52 3.53 11.53 -13.06
CA VAL A 52 3.18 10.61 -11.97
C VAL A 52 3.95 9.31 -12.16
N ARG A 53 4.57 8.83 -11.08
CA ARG A 53 5.24 7.53 -11.00
C ARG A 53 4.69 6.78 -9.80
N ILE A 54 4.43 5.49 -9.96
CA ILE A 54 3.80 4.66 -8.94
C ILE A 54 4.82 3.59 -8.55
N PRO A 55 5.30 3.51 -7.31
CA PRO A 55 6.24 2.46 -6.90
C PRO A 55 5.64 1.06 -7.15
N LYS A 56 6.37 0.21 -7.87
CA LYS A 56 5.88 -1.11 -8.33
C LYS A 56 5.48 -1.98 -7.15
N GLU A 57 6.40 -2.15 -6.20
CA GLU A 57 6.19 -2.99 -5.00
C GLU A 57 5.00 -2.52 -4.17
N ALA A 58 4.79 -1.20 -4.05
CA ALA A 58 3.68 -0.68 -3.29
C ALA A 58 2.34 -0.91 -3.99
N PHE A 59 2.29 -0.81 -5.32
CA PHE A 59 1.09 -1.14 -6.09
C PHE A 59 0.77 -2.64 -6.04
N LEU A 60 1.78 -3.51 -6.20
CA LEU A 60 1.62 -4.96 -6.06
C LEU A 60 1.13 -5.34 -4.66
N TYR A 61 1.70 -4.73 -3.61
CA TYR A 61 1.26 -4.91 -2.24
C TYR A 61 -0.22 -4.53 -2.08
N PHE A 62 -0.62 -3.37 -2.61
CA PHE A 62 -2.00 -2.90 -2.56
C PHE A 62 -2.97 -3.89 -3.24
N MET A 63 -2.61 -4.41 -4.41
CA MET A 63 -3.46 -5.37 -5.14
C MET A 63 -3.60 -6.71 -4.41
N ARG A 64 -2.57 -7.14 -3.66
CA ARG A 64 -2.56 -8.43 -2.96
C ARG A 64 -3.16 -8.37 -1.56
N TYR A 65 -2.88 -7.29 -0.82
CA TYR A 65 -3.17 -7.18 0.61
C TYR A 65 -4.11 -6.01 0.96
N GLY A 66 -4.47 -5.18 -0.02
CA GLY A 66 -5.31 -3.98 0.18
C GLY A 66 -4.52 -2.78 0.70
N ARG A 67 -5.24 -1.74 1.16
CA ARG A 67 -4.58 -0.59 1.80
C ARG A 67 -3.79 -1.09 3.01
N PRO A 68 -2.53 -0.65 3.20
CA PRO A 68 -1.86 -0.85 4.47
C PRO A 68 -2.70 -0.15 5.55
N GLN A 69 -3.53 -0.92 6.23
CA GLN A 69 -4.14 -0.45 7.45
C GLN A 69 -2.99 -0.35 8.44
N ALA A 70 -2.58 0.87 8.78
CA ALA A 70 -2.01 1.05 10.09
C ALA A 70 -3.08 0.48 11.04
N GLU A 71 -2.82 -0.67 11.67
CA GLU A 71 -3.72 -1.19 12.68
C GLU A 71 -4.07 -0.01 13.60
N PRO A 72 -5.36 0.21 13.95
CA PRO A 72 -5.69 1.26 14.89
C PRO A 72 -4.76 1.11 16.10
N PRO A 73 -4.11 2.18 16.59
CA PRO A 73 -3.14 2.08 17.68
C PRO A 73 -3.61 1.20 18.83
N ALA A 74 -4.92 1.21 19.09
CA ALA A 74 -5.61 0.37 20.06
C ALA A 74 -5.35 -1.14 19.92
N LYS A 75 -5.42 -1.74 18.71
CA LYS A 75 -5.25 -3.20 18.56
C LYS A 75 -3.81 -3.64 18.80
N TRP A 76 -2.85 -2.85 18.33
CA TRP A 76 -1.43 -3.12 18.57
C TRP A 76 -1.07 -2.96 20.06
N VAL A 77 -1.56 -1.90 20.70
CA VAL A 77 -1.39 -1.68 22.14
C VAL A 77 -2.02 -2.79 22.97
N GLU A 78 -3.24 -3.25 22.64
CA GLU A 78 -3.89 -4.36 23.34
C GLU A 78 -3.08 -5.66 23.21
N ARG A 79 -2.56 -5.95 22.01
CA ARG A 79 -1.67 -7.12 21.79
C ARG A 79 -0.38 -7.02 22.60
N CYS A 80 0.27 -5.86 22.61
CA CYS A 80 1.47 -5.63 23.42
C CYS A 80 1.18 -5.77 24.91
N ARG A 81 0.04 -5.25 25.37
CA ARG A 81 -0.44 -5.40 26.75
C ARG A 81 -0.66 -6.86 27.11
N GLN A 82 -1.32 -7.61 26.24
CA GLN A 82 -1.64 -9.02 26.46
C GLN A 82 -0.39 -9.89 26.49
N ALA A 83 0.55 -9.67 25.56
CA ALA A 83 1.85 -10.32 25.57
C ALA A 83 2.68 -9.99 26.83
N ALA A 84 2.62 -8.75 27.31
CA ALA A 84 3.27 -8.36 28.56
C ALA A 84 2.63 -9.03 29.78
N LEU A 85 1.30 -9.13 29.84
CA LEU A 85 0.59 -9.84 30.92
C LEU A 85 0.91 -11.33 30.92
N GLU A 86 0.98 -11.96 29.75
CA GLU A 86 1.38 -13.37 29.60
C GLU A 86 2.83 -13.61 30.05
N ALA A 87 3.74 -12.70 29.71
CA ALA A 87 5.14 -12.77 30.17
C ALA A 87 5.25 -12.64 31.70
N ILE A 88 4.54 -11.67 32.28
CA ILE A 88 4.47 -11.49 33.75
C ILE A 88 3.86 -12.70 34.43
N ALA A 89 2.79 -13.27 33.87
CA ALA A 89 2.15 -14.48 34.41
C ALA A 89 3.07 -15.72 34.34
N LYS A 90 3.95 -15.78 33.33
CA LYS A 90 4.93 -16.87 33.17
C LYS A 90 6.14 -16.73 34.10
N GLU A 91 6.49 -15.51 34.49
CA GLU A 91 7.60 -15.21 35.41
C GLU A 91 7.18 -15.14 36.88
N ALA A 92 5.88 -15.22 37.17
CA ALA A 92 5.38 -15.26 38.54
C ALA A 92 5.85 -16.57 39.24
N PRO A 93 6.60 -16.50 40.34
CA PRO A 93 6.93 -17.68 41.13
C PRO A 93 5.65 -18.27 41.75
N ALA A 94 5.52 -19.59 41.69
CA ALA A 94 4.43 -20.36 42.27
C ALA A 94 4.36 -20.23 43.81
#